data_AF-A0A349LQY7-F1
#
_entry.id   AF-A0A349LQY7-F1
#
_cell.length_a   1.000
_cell.length_b   1.000
_cell.length_c   1.000
_cell.angle_alpha   90.00
_cell.angle_beta   90.00
_cell.angle_gamma   90.00
#
_symmetry.space_group_name_H-M   'P 1'
#
loop_
_entity.id
_entity.type
_entity.pdbx_description
1 polymer ?
#
loop_
_entity_poly.entity_id
_entity_poly.type
_entity_poly.pdbx_seq_one_letter_code
_entity_poly.pdbx_strand_id
1 'polypeptide(L)'
;MSTKNYLLVLAVAALVSACGGGSSSEGTQGGNGSGSSIETADKTKIKLDAIVQSQYCSYGAERPLSDVTVILHNADGKIHSRYTTDANGHFEINWPAGVTHVTAHWKTKYNHHFLKTEIAPAHGDLGKISFLDDDSSSCNCKTITIDSGDLRTAMPEYKVYRNYASGAVSGRMSAALQPLKLCADASNKFSVLQLMLAPNNTGPSYSREIDVGSLADQSTIKLAIGDFKQHGRALNLTSNLPISNSSAYTASPTGRDFYFRATVGIDGPQRLFERGSQSQYAYAASSTTDETPQGSLFYLSSRRLNVDPAASTLDVQLPDNKTALTLRMQQLMSDVLSRKATSVDFSGYSRYQTLDMYVAGSNFSWSLHGGAKLTIPELELPTAIQSDLNSGTTPSFQMQLSALNPAWSLGTIQQKQAVSSRGQATPEQVAELSTWSTELLDVTINP
;
A
#
# COMPACT_ATOMS: atom_id res chain seq x y z
N MET A 1 -39.02 -12.72 12.41
CA MET A 1 -39.09 -11.41 11.73
C MET A 1 -38.32 -11.53 10.44
N SER A 2 -38.99 -11.35 9.30
CA SER A 2 -38.41 -11.50 7.96
C SER A 2 -37.70 -10.20 7.58
N THR A 3 -36.37 -10.23 7.51
CA THR A 3 -35.57 -9.13 6.96
C THR A 3 -35.74 -9.11 5.46
N LYS A 4 -36.40 -8.06 4.96
CA LYS A 4 -36.61 -7.82 3.53
C LYS A 4 -35.26 -7.59 2.85
N ASN A 5 -34.96 -8.40 1.85
CA ASN A 5 -33.86 -8.16 0.91
C ASN A 5 -34.14 -6.85 0.15
N TYR A 6 -33.24 -5.88 0.25
CA TYR A 6 -33.28 -4.67 -0.57
C TYR A 6 -32.84 -5.03 -2.00
N LEU A 7 -33.83 -5.28 -2.86
CA LEU A 7 -33.67 -5.32 -4.31
C LEU A 7 -33.72 -3.87 -4.81
N LEU A 8 -32.55 -3.24 -4.92
CA LEU A 8 -32.43 -1.93 -5.56
C LEU A 8 -32.39 -2.15 -7.08
N VAL A 9 -33.55 -2.05 -7.72
CA VAL A 9 -33.67 -2.07 -9.18
C VAL A 9 -33.23 -0.70 -9.70
N LEU A 10 -31.98 -0.59 -10.16
CA LEU A 10 -31.50 0.55 -10.94
C LEU A 10 -31.88 0.33 -12.41
N ALA A 11 -32.83 1.12 -12.89
CA ALA A 11 -33.19 1.19 -14.30
C ALA A 11 -32.07 1.87 -15.09
N VAL A 12 -31.22 1.08 -15.73
CA VAL A 12 -30.26 1.57 -16.72
C VAL A 12 -30.94 1.57 -18.07
N ALA A 13 -31.27 2.77 -18.57
CA ALA A 13 -31.67 2.97 -19.95
C ALA A 13 -30.49 2.65 -20.87
N ALA A 14 -30.70 1.65 -21.73
CA ALA A 14 -29.75 1.21 -22.73
C ALA A 14 -29.66 2.21 -23.90
N LEU A 15 -28.45 2.70 -24.17
CA LEU A 15 -28.06 3.21 -25.49
C LEU A 15 -26.59 2.88 -25.74
N VAL A 16 -26.32 1.76 -26.42
CA VAL A 16 -25.17 1.68 -27.34
C VAL A 16 -25.58 0.84 -28.54
N SER A 17 -25.69 1.53 -29.68
CA SER A 17 -25.83 0.94 -31.01
C SER A 17 -24.45 0.75 -31.67
N ALA A 18 -24.31 -0.40 -32.34
CA ALA A 18 -23.55 -0.66 -33.57
C ALA A 18 -21.99 -0.68 -33.57
N CYS A 19 -21.46 -1.91 -33.60
CA CYS A 19 -20.66 -2.57 -34.67
C CYS A 19 -19.78 -1.75 -35.64
N GLY A 20 -18.52 -2.22 -35.80
CA GLY A 20 -17.65 -2.09 -36.98
C GLY A 20 -16.16 -2.16 -36.58
N GLY A 21 -15.27 -3.02 -37.08
CA GLY A 21 -15.27 -4.00 -38.17
C GLY A 21 -13.97 -3.89 -39.00
N GLY A 22 -13.10 -4.92 -38.98
CA GLY A 22 -11.99 -5.21 -39.93
C GLY A 22 -10.65 -4.47 -39.72
N SER A 23 -9.46 -4.95 -40.10
CA SER A 23 -8.95 -6.23 -40.65
C SER A 23 -7.41 -6.12 -40.80
N SER A 24 -6.69 -7.22 -40.51
CA SER A 24 -5.38 -7.70 -41.03
C SER A 24 -4.27 -6.74 -41.52
N SER A 25 -3.05 -6.91 -41.01
CA SER A 25 -1.85 -7.11 -41.84
C SER A 25 -0.66 -7.69 -41.05
N GLU A 26 0.01 -8.65 -41.69
CA GLU A 26 1.23 -9.32 -41.26
C GLU A 26 2.45 -8.37 -41.28
N GLY A 27 3.42 -8.65 -40.41
CA GLY A 27 4.71 -7.95 -40.39
C GLY A 27 5.72 -8.71 -39.55
N THR A 28 6.32 -9.74 -40.14
CA THR A 28 7.45 -10.48 -39.58
C THR A 28 8.70 -9.59 -39.56
N GLN A 29 9.22 -9.27 -38.38
CA GLN A 29 10.59 -8.79 -38.23
C GLN A 29 11.30 -9.59 -37.13
N GLY A 30 12.23 -10.43 -37.56
CA GLY A 30 13.25 -11.02 -36.71
C GLY A 30 14.27 -9.95 -36.32
N GLY A 31 14.41 -9.73 -35.02
CA GLY A 31 15.46 -8.92 -34.41
C GLY A 31 16.13 -9.74 -33.32
N ASN A 32 17.36 -10.19 -33.61
CA ASN A 32 18.20 -10.95 -32.69
C ASN A 32 18.69 -10.01 -31.58
N GLY A 33 18.06 -10.08 -30.40
CA GLY A 33 18.42 -9.32 -29.21
C GLY A 33 18.84 -10.25 -28.07
N SER A 34 20.15 -10.35 -27.85
CA SER A 34 20.74 -10.95 -26.66
C SER A 34 20.37 -10.13 -25.42
N GLY A 35 19.67 -10.71 -24.45
CA GLY A 35 19.32 -10.04 -23.21
C GLY A 35 18.48 -10.89 -22.27
N SER A 36 19.12 -11.32 -21.18
CA SER A 36 18.57 -11.77 -19.90
C SER A 36 17.33 -12.69 -19.95
N SER A 37 17.53 -13.97 -19.68
CA SER A 37 16.46 -14.94 -19.46
C SER A 37 15.51 -14.44 -18.36
N ILE A 38 14.38 -13.87 -18.78
CA ILE A 38 13.21 -13.69 -17.92
C ILE A 38 12.67 -15.09 -17.67
N GLU A 39 12.88 -15.59 -16.45
CA GLU A 39 12.31 -16.86 -15.98
C GLU A 39 10.80 -16.88 -16.26
N THR A 40 10.36 -17.95 -16.91
CA THR A 40 8.95 -18.34 -16.96
C THR A 40 8.40 -18.38 -15.53
N ALA A 41 7.37 -17.59 -15.25
CA ALA A 41 6.74 -17.53 -13.93
C ALA A 41 6.42 -18.94 -13.42
N ASP A 42 7.05 -19.32 -12.30
CA ASP A 42 6.89 -20.66 -11.73
C ASP A 42 5.49 -20.79 -11.13
N LYS A 43 4.61 -21.50 -11.84
CA LYS A 43 3.27 -21.91 -11.40
C LYS A 43 3.21 -23.39 -11.01
N THR A 44 4.34 -24.00 -10.63
CA THR A 44 4.33 -25.41 -10.22
C THR A 44 3.77 -25.61 -8.80
N LYS A 45 3.86 -24.57 -7.96
CA LYS A 45 3.40 -24.58 -6.57
C LYS A 45 2.63 -23.33 -6.23
N ILE A 46 1.71 -23.44 -5.27
CA ILE A 46 1.13 -22.30 -4.57
C ILE A 46 1.84 -22.19 -3.23
N LYS A 47 2.43 -21.04 -2.93
CA LYS A 47 3.14 -20.77 -1.68
C LYS A 47 2.74 -19.44 -1.09
N LEU A 48 2.53 -19.39 0.22
CA LEU A 48 2.35 -18.14 0.98
C LEU A 48 2.83 -18.31 2.42
N ASP A 49 3.17 -17.18 3.04
CA ASP A 49 3.45 -17.09 4.48
C ASP A 49 2.46 -16.13 5.12
N ALA A 50 1.53 -16.63 5.91
CA ALA A 50 0.60 -15.82 6.65
C ALA A 50 1.26 -15.26 7.91
N ILE A 51 1.15 -13.96 8.08
CA ILE A 51 1.68 -13.26 9.26
C ILE A 51 0.64 -12.30 9.80
N VAL A 52 0.77 -12.01 11.09
CA VAL A 52 0.04 -10.93 11.74
C VAL A 52 1.03 -9.84 12.16
N GLN A 53 0.64 -8.60 11.90
CA GLN A 53 1.39 -7.42 12.30
C GLN A 53 0.54 -6.53 13.20
N SER A 54 1.09 -6.13 14.33
CA SER A 54 0.47 -5.09 15.15
C SER A 54 0.75 -3.72 14.53
N GLN A 55 -0.28 -2.90 14.39
CA GLN A 55 -0.10 -1.51 13.95
C GLN A 55 0.72 -0.66 14.93
N TYR A 56 0.90 -1.16 16.17
CA TYR A 56 1.67 -0.51 17.22
C TYR A 56 3.13 -0.96 17.30
N CYS A 57 3.48 -2.09 16.70
CA CYS A 57 4.86 -2.55 16.67
C CYS A 57 5.63 -1.92 15.49
N SER A 58 6.96 -1.94 15.55
CA SER A 58 7.80 -1.55 14.40
C SER A 58 7.60 -2.50 13.22
N TYR A 59 7.83 -2.00 11.99
CA TYR A 59 7.92 -2.90 10.82
C TYR A 59 8.96 -3.98 11.09
N GLY A 60 8.64 -5.23 10.74
CA GLY A 60 9.47 -6.39 11.05
C GLY A 60 9.17 -7.08 12.38
N ALA A 61 8.28 -6.54 13.23
CA ALA A 61 7.71 -7.26 14.38
C ALA A 61 6.54 -8.18 13.96
N GLU A 62 6.72 -8.87 12.84
CA GLU A 62 5.72 -9.76 12.25
C GLU A 62 5.74 -11.09 12.99
N ARG A 63 4.55 -11.64 13.27
CA ARG A 63 4.43 -12.97 13.87
C ARG A 63 3.82 -13.93 12.87
N PRO A 64 4.38 -15.14 12.71
CA PRO A 64 3.71 -16.23 12.02
C PRO A 64 2.27 -16.42 12.48
N LEU A 65 1.37 -16.67 11.54
CA LEU A 65 -0.06 -16.88 11.83
C LEU A 65 -0.49 -18.27 11.36
N SER A 66 -0.60 -19.19 12.31
CA SER A 66 -1.13 -20.54 12.06
C SER A 66 -2.63 -20.51 11.79
N ASP A 67 -3.13 -21.61 11.23
CA ASP A 67 -4.57 -21.88 11.08
C ASP A 67 -5.33 -20.85 10.20
N VAL A 68 -4.60 -20.11 9.35
CA VAL A 68 -5.21 -19.27 8.32
C VAL A 68 -5.79 -20.18 7.26
N THR A 69 -7.09 -20.01 6.97
CA THR A 69 -7.79 -20.83 5.99
C THR A 69 -7.39 -20.39 4.59
N VAL A 70 -6.78 -21.30 3.82
CA VAL A 70 -6.45 -21.10 2.41
C VAL A 70 -7.49 -21.82 1.55
N ILE A 71 -8.27 -21.05 0.80
CA ILE A 71 -9.33 -21.53 -0.09
C ILE A 71 -8.83 -21.43 -1.52
N LEU A 72 -8.84 -22.54 -2.25
CA LEU A 72 -8.51 -22.55 -3.67
C LEU A 72 -9.79 -22.58 -4.47
N HIS A 73 -9.87 -21.75 -5.50
CA HIS A 73 -11.04 -21.62 -6.35
C HIS A 73 -10.74 -21.99 -7.80
N ASN A 74 -11.74 -22.58 -8.46
CA ASN A 74 -11.73 -22.75 -9.91
C ASN A 74 -11.97 -21.41 -10.62
N ALA A 75 -11.79 -21.36 -11.94
CA ALA A 75 -12.01 -20.16 -12.75
C ALA A 75 -13.43 -19.58 -12.65
N ASP A 76 -14.43 -20.39 -12.29
CA ASP A 76 -15.82 -19.97 -12.08
C ASP A 76 -16.09 -19.45 -10.65
N GLY A 77 -15.07 -19.42 -9.80
CA GLY A 77 -15.17 -18.96 -8.41
C GLY A 77 -15.65 -20.02 -7.43
N LYS A 78 -15.99 -21.25 -7.86
CA LYS A 78 -16.35 -22.33 -6.93
C LYS A 78 -15.16 -22.82 -6.12
N ILE A 79 -15.43 -23.29 -4.92
CA ILE A 79 -14.39 -23.88 -4.06
C ILE A 79 -13.90 -25.18 -4.69
N HIS A 80 -12.60 -25.22 -4.99
CA HIS A 80 -11.90 -26.44 -5.38
C HIS A 80 -11.48 -27.24 -4.14
N SER A 81 -10.81 -26.57 -3.20
CA SER A 81 -10.27 -27.22 -1.98
C SER A 81 -9.95 -26.20 -0.90
N ARG A 82 -9.74 -26.68 0.33
CA ARG A 82 -9.41 -25.85 1.50
C ARG A 82 -8.27 -26.46 2.28
N TYR A 83 -7.42 -25.60 2.82
CA TYR A 83 -6.25 -25.94 3.62
C TYR A 83 -6.11 -24.94 4.76
N THR A 84 -5.15 -25.19 5.63
CA THR A 84 -4.72 -24.26 6.67
C THR A 84 -3.22 -24.08 6.63
N THR A 85 -2.74 -22.90 7.04
CA THR A 85 -1.30 -22.69 7.28
C THR A 85 -0.82 -23.50 8.47
N ASP A 86 0.46 -23.87 8.46
CA ASP A 86 1.11 -24.61 9.54
C ASP A 86 1.41 -23.73 10.77
N ALA A 87 2.11 -24.29 11.76
CA ALA A 87 2.49 -23.57 12.98
C ALA A 87 3.41 -22.35 12.73
N ASN A 88 4.11 -22.31 11.59
CA ASN A 88 4.94 -21.18 11.15
C ASN A 88 4.18 -20.25 10.20
N GLY A 89 2.86 -20.40 10.08
CA GLY A 89 2.04 -19.63 9.14
C GLY A 89 2.33 -19.94 7.68
N HIS A 90 3.06 -21.01 7.39
CA HIS A 90 3.46 -21.37 6.05
C HIS A 90 2.42 -22.26 5.37
N PHE A 91 2.20 -22.07 4.08
CA PHE A 91 1.42 -22.95 3.23
C PHE A 91 2.13 -23.15 1.89
N GLU A 92 2.32 -24.39 1.49
CA GLU A 92 2.89 -24.77 0.19
C GLU A 92 2.27 -26.07 -0.31
N ILE A 93 1.77 -26.06 -1.55
CA ILE A 93 1.31 -27.26 -2.26
C ILE A 93 1.70 -27.19 -3.73
N ASN A 94 1.72 -28.33 -4.42
CA ASN A 94 1.72 -28.33 -5.89
C ASN A 94 0.45 -27.65 -6.40
N TRP A 95 0.58 -26.80 -7.40
CA TRP A 95 -0.55 -26.06 -7.97
C TRP A 95 -1.56 -27.05 -8.59
N PRO A 96 -2.75 -27.25 -7.98
CA PRO A 96 -3.66 -28.28 -8.47
C PRO A 96 -4.26 -27.89 -9.82
N ALA A 97 -4.47 -28.87 -10.70
CA ALA A 97 -5.14 -28.63 -11.98
C ALA A 97 -6.55 -28.04 -11.75
N GLY A 98 -6.93 -27.02 -12.52
CA GLY A 98 -8.23 -26.36 -12.41
C GLY A 98 -8.26 -25.18 -11.42
N VAL A 99 -7.30 -25.09 -10.48
CA VAL A 99 -7.21 -23.95 -9.56
C VAL A 99 -6.75 -22.70 -10.31
N THR A 100 -7.49 -21.61 -10.12
CA THR A 100 -7.25 -20.30 -10.74
C THR A 100 -7.09 -19.19 -9.72
N HIS A 101 -7.82 -19.21 -8.60
CA HIS A 101 -7.75 -18.16 -7.58
C HIS A 101 -7.39 -18.74 -6.21
N VAL A 102 -6.80 -17.89 -5.37
CA VAL A 102 -6.38 -18.26 -4.01
C VAL A 102 -6.90 -17.21 -3.04
N THR A 103 -7.63 -17.64 -2.01
CA THR A 103 -8.10 -16.75 -0.94
C THR A 103 -7.52 -17.19 0.39
N ALA A 104 -6.84 -16.29 1.09
CA ALA A 104 -6.45 -16.46 2.48
C ALA A 104 -7.48 -15.76 3.38
N HIS A 105 -8.01 -16.49 4.37
CA HIS A 105 -8.99 -16.01 5.33
C HIS A 105 -8.49 -16.19 6.76
N TRP A 106 -8.62 -15.12 7.55
CA TRP A 106 -8.40 -15.14 8.98
C TRP A 106 -9.53 -14.42 9.71
N LYS A 107 -9.96 -14.96 10.85
CA LYS A 107 -10.95 -14.34 11.73
C LYS A 107 -10.27 -13.91 13.03
N THR A 108 -10.40 -12.64 13.39
CA THR A 108 -9.81 -12.13 14.62
C THR A 108 -10.57 -12.60 15.86
N LYS A 109 -9.96 -12.41 17.03
CA LYS A 109 -10.62 -12.59 18.34
C LYS A 109 -11.85 -11.70 18.53
N TYR A 110 -11.99 -10.64 17.74
CA TYR A 110 -13.13 -9.71 17.76
C TYR A 110 -14.19 -10.05 16.70
N ASN A 111 -14.15 -11.25 16.12
CA ASN A 111 -15.05 -11.69 15.06
C ASN A 111 -15.00 -10.86 13.76
N HIS A 112 -13.88 -10.17 13.50
CA HIS A 112 -13.67 -9.49 12.22
C HIS A 112 -13.02 -10.44 11.22
N HIS A 113 -13.53 -10.50 10.00
CA HIS A 113 -13.02 -11.36 8.93
C HIS A 113 -12.07 -10.58 8.03
N PHE A 114 -10.83 -11.06 7.88
CA PHE A 114 -9.91 -10.59 6.88
C PHE A 114 -9.82 -11.61 5.75
N LEU A 115 -10.05 -11.17 4.52
CA LEU A 115 -9.90 -11.97 3.32
C LEU A 115 -8.92 -11.29 2.39
N LYS A 116 -7.98 -12.04 1.84
CA LYS A 116 -7.15 -11.60 0.72
C LYS A 116 -7.25 -12.61 -0.40
N THR A 117 -7.70 -12.16 -1.56
CA THR A 117 -7.83 -13.01 -2.75
C THR A 117 -6.85 -12.57 -3.83
N GLU A 118 -6.07 -13.51 -4.31
CA GLU A 118 -5.28 -13.38 -5.54
C GLU A 118 -6.10 -13.94 -6.71
N ILE A 119 -6.52 -13.07 -7.63
CA ILE A 119 -7.32 -13.42 -8.80
C ILE A 119 -6.39 -13.80 -9.95
N ALA A 120 -6.39 -15.08 -10.31
CA ALA A 120 -5.56 -15.59 -11.42
C ALA A 120 -4.08 -15.17 -11.28
N PRO A 121 -3.44 -15.40 -10.11
CA PRO A 121 -2.07 -14.92 -9.90
C PRO A 121 -1.18 -15.51 -10.99
N ALA A 122 -0.31 -14.68 -11.56
CA ALA A 122 0.61 -15.07 -12.62
C ALA A 122 1.83 -15.83 -12.07
N HIS A 123 2.06 -15.79 -10.75
CA HIS A 123 3.15 -16.45 -10.05
C HIS A 123 2.64 -17.37 -8.92
N GLY A 124 3.34 -18.48 -8.68
CA GLY A 124 3.04 -19.49 -7.66
C GLY A 124 3.26 -19.04 -6.22
N ASP A 125 4.33 -18.29 -6.01
CA ASP A 125 4.68 -17.72 -4.73
C ASP A 125 3.99 -16.37 -4.55
N LEU A 126 3.08 -16.31 -3.58
CA LEU A 126 2.27 -15.14 -3.21
C LEU A 126 2.92 -14.29 -2.11
N GLY A 127 4.13 -14.66 -1.65
CA GLY A 127 4.85 -13.90 -0.62
C GLY A 127 4.23 -13.99 0.77
N LYS A 128 4.42 -12.92 1.55
CA LYS A 128 3.75 -12.76 2.84
C LYS A 128 2.37 -12.16 2.71
N ILE A 129 1.39 -12.82 3.32
CA ILE A 129 0.03 -12.29 3.47
C ILE A 129 -0.10 -11.71 4.88
N SER A 130 -0.05 -10.39 4.99
CA SER A 130 -0.12 -9.69 6.28
C SER A 130 -1.55 -9.36 6.70
N PHE A 131 -1.91 -9.80 7.90
CA PHE A 131 -3.11 -9.41 8.61
C PHE A 131 -2.77 -8.39 9.70
N LEU A 132 -3.74 -7.54 10.05
CA LEU A 132 -3.57 -6.55 11.12
C LEU A 132 -4.19 -7.06 12.41
N ASP A 133 -3.47 -6.87 13.52
CA ASP A 133 -3.96 -7.06 14.88
C ASP A 133 -3.77 -5.77 15.68
N ASP A 134 -4.72 -5.45 16.54
CA ASP A 134 -4.65 -4.27 17.41
C ASP A 134 -3.96 -4.57 18.74
N ASP A 135 -3.46 -5.80 18.92
CA ASP A 135 -2.77 -6.18 20.14
C ASP A 135 -1.38 -5.56 20.23
N SER A 136 -1.27 -4.48 21.03
CA SER A 136 0.00 -3.84 21.35
C SER A 136 0.78 -4.53 22.49
N SER A 137 0.17 -5.49 23.20
CA SER A 137 0.80 -6.14 24.37
C SER A 137 1.98 -7.03 23.99
N SER A 138 2.04 -7.46 22.73
CA SER A 138 3.12 -8.27 22.19
C SER A 138 4.37 -7.48 21.79
N CYS A 139 4.32 -6.14 21.77
CA CYS A 139 5.43 -5.28 21.37
C CYS A 139 6.32 -4.92 22.58
N ASN A 140 7.63 -5.17 22.52
CA ASN A 140 8.57 -4.57 23.46
C ASN A 140 8.73 -3.08 23.13
N CYS A 141 8.19 -2.19 23.97
CA CYS A 141 8.17 -0.76 23.71
C CYS A 141 8.75 0.05 24.85
N LYS A 142 9.35 1.19 24.50
CA LYS A 142 9.71 2.28 25.41
C LYS A 142 8.83 3.47 25.12
N THR A 143 8.43 4.18 26.16
CA THR A 143 7.88 5.53 26.07
C THR A 143 8.98 6.50 26.41
N ILE A 144 9.31 7.40 25.49
CA ILE A 144 10.25 8.49 25.73
C ILE A 144 9.55 9.82 25.51
N THR A 145 10.01 10.89 26.14
CA THR A 145 9.49 12.24 25.91
C THR A 145 10.53 13.07 25.18
N ILE A 146 10.15 13.65 24.05
CA ILE A 146 10.97 14.66 23.36
C ILE A 146 10.56 16.03 23.87
N ASP A 147 11.51 16.77 24.43
CA ASP A 147 11.36 18.14 24.88
C ASP A 147 12.05 19.09 23.89
N SER A 148 11.23 19.81 23.13
CA SER A 148 11.62 20.78 22.11
C SER A 148 11.34 22.23 22.53
N GLY A 149 11.02 22.49 23.80
CA GLY A 149 10.62 23.81 24.29
C GLY A 149 11.65 24.91 24.01
N ASP A 150 12.89 24.68 24.40
CA ASP A 150 13.99 25.63 24.19
C ASP A 150 14.29 25.82 22.70
N LEU A 151 14.29 24.73 21.92
CA LEU A 151 14.51 24.77 20.48
C LEU A 151 13.43 25.58 19.75
N ARG A 152 12.16 25.41 20.09
CA ARG A 152 11.03 26.15 19.49
C ARG A 152 11.05 27.63 19.88
N THR A 153 11.54 27.96 21.08
CA THR A 153 11.74 29.34 21.52
C THR A 153 12.88 30.01 20.77
N ALA A 154 14.00 29.30 20.60
CA ALA A 154 15.19 29.82 19.93
C ALA A 154 15.06 29.90 18.40
N MET A 155 14.27 29.02 17.79
CA MET A 155 14.11 28.88 16.33
C MET A 155 12.62 28.79 15.94
N PRO A 156 11.82 29.84 16.18
CA PRO A 156 10.37 29.82 15.94
C PRO A 156 9.99 29.63 14.46
N GLU A 157 10.90 29.90 13.54
CA GLU A 157 10.74 29.71 12.10
C GLU A 157 10.96 28.26 11.64
N TYR A 158 11.38 27.37 12.55
CA TYR A 158 11.59 25.95 12.28
C TYR A 158 10.52 25.07 12.91
N LYS A 159 10.31 23.92 12.27
CA LYS A 159 9.43 22.84 12.74
C LYS A 159 10.25 21.59 12.97
N VAL A 160 9.94 20.89 14.05
CA VAL A 160 10.52 19.57 14.36
C VAL A 160 9.62 18.49 13.76
N TYR A 161 10.23 17.61 12.99
CA TYR A 161 9.64 16.40 12.45
C TYR A 161 10.36 15.20 13.05
N ARG A 162 9.64 14.10 13.12
CA ARG A 162 10.14 12.82 13.62
C ARG A 162 9.86 11.75 12.59
N ASN A 163 10.75 10.78 12.52
CA ASN A 163 10.56 9.54 11.80
C ASN A 163 11.14 8.41 12.65
N TYR A 164 10.40 7.32 12.73
CA TYR A 164 10.85 6.09 13.36
C TYR A 164 10.33 4.94 12.49
N ALA A 165 11.04 3.81 12.49
CA ALA A 165 10.69 2.71 11.58
C ALA A 165 9.22 2.30 11.71
N SER A 166 8.59 2.36 12.89
CA SER A 166 7.12 2.22 12.97
C SER A 166 6.42 3.44 12.34
N GLY A 167 5.71 3.25 11.22
CA GLY A 167 5.02 4.34 10.49
C GLY A 167 4.06 5.20 11.35
N ALA A 168 3.61 4.69 12.51
CA ALA A 168 2.78 5.42 13.47
C ALA A 168 3.44 6.67 14.09
N VAL A 169 4.78 6.78 14.06
CA VAL A 169 5.52 7.84 14.76
C VAL A 169 6.02 8.93 13.82
N SER A 170 5.84 8.78 12.51
CA SER A 170 6.36 9.75 11.53
C SER A 170 5.46 10.98 11.39
N GLY A 171 6.07 12.17 11.35
CA GLY A 171 5.35 13.43 11.11
C GLY A 171 5.83 14.60 11.96
N ARG A 172 5.11 15.73 11.85
CA ARG A 172 5.42 16.96 12.58
C ARG A 172 5.11 16.84 14.07
N MET A 173 5.96 17.41 14.91
CA MET A 173 5.68 17.61 16.34
C MET A 173 4.72 18.78 16.55
N SER A 174 3.61 18.51 17.25
CA SER A 174 2.57 19.49 17.54
C SER A 174 2.79 20.23 18.87
N ALA A 175 3.51 19.63 19.81
CA ALA A 175 3.74 20.15 21.16
C ALA A 175 5.23 20.26 21.48
N ALA A 176 5.56 21.11 22.46
CA ALA A 176 6.92 21.26 22.97
C ALA A 176 7.40 19.98 23.66
N LEU A 177 6.56 19.40 24.52
CA LEU A 177 6.75 18.10 25.15
C LEU A 177 5.88 17.08 24.42
N GLN A 178 6.50 16.04 23.87
CA GLN A 178 5.77 14.99 23.17
C GLN A 178 6.22 13.60 23.61
N PRO A 179 5.33 12.81 24.26
CA PRO A 179 5.60 11.42 24.53
C PRO A 179 5.50 10.61 23.22
N LEU A 180 6.46 9.71 23.02
CA LEU A 180 6.55 8.80 21.88
C LEU A 180 6.67 7.37 22.41
N LYS A 181 5.75 6.49 22.00
CA LYS A 181 5.87 5.05 22.22
C LYS A 181 6.60 4.44 21.04
N LEU A 182 7.80 3.91 21.29
CA LEU A 182 8.71 3.36 20.29
C LEU A 182 8.93 1.88 20.60
N CYS A 183 8.71 1.01 19.62
CA CYS A 183 8.77 -0.43 19.84
C CYS A 183 9.96 -1.05 19.10
N ALA A 184 10.49 -2.15 19.63
CA ALA A 184 11.48 -2.97 18.96
C ALA A 184 10.84 -3.80 17.83
N ASP A 185 11.70 -4.31 16.94
CA ASP A 185 11.33 -5.32 15.94
C ASP A 185 11.21 -6.74 16.54
N ALA A 186 10.94 -7.75 15.71
CA ALA A 186 10.85 -9.15 16.16
C ALA A 186 12.17 -9.69 16.72
N SER A 187 13.31 -9.08 16.39
CA SER A 187 14.64 -9.43 16.92
C SER A 187 14.96 -8.67 18.21
N ASN A 188 13.96 -8.02 18.82
CA ASN A 188 14.09 -7.20 20.02
C ASN A 188 15.06 -6.02 19.86
N LYS A 189 15.25 -5.54 18.62
CA LYS A 189 16.12 -4.41 18.32
C LYS A 189 15.28 -3.15 18.09
N PHE A 190 15.66 -2.07 18.76
CA PHE A 190 15.07 -0.76 18.51
C PHE A 190 15.67 -0.13 17.27
N SER A 191 14.82 0.55 16.49
CA SER A 191 15.28 1.38 15.38
C SER A 191 15.84 2.71 15.89
N VAL A 192 16.46 3.46 15.01
CA VAL A 192 16.92 4.83 15.30
C VAL A 192 15.73 5.78 15.18
N LEU A 193 15.54 6.64 16.18
CA LEU A 193 14.63 7.78 16.06
C LEU A 193 15.34 8.92 15.33
N GLN A 194 14.78 9.32 14.20
CA GLN A 194 15.28 10.41 13.38
C GLN A 194 14.46 11.66 13.66
N LEU A 195 15.12 12.73 14.05
CA LEU A 195 14.55 14.05 14.19
C LEU A 195 15.06 14.92 13.05
N MET A 196 14.16 15.66 12.42
CA MET A 196 14.46 16.59 11.33
C MET A 196 13.95 17.97 11.71
N LEU A 197 14.78 18.98 11.52
CA LEU A 197 14.46 20.38 11.74
C LEU A 197 14.42 21.07 10.38
N ALA A 198 13.24 21.55 9.98
CA ALA A 198 13.04 22.20 8.68
C ALA A 198 12.42 23.59 8.86
N PRO A 199 12.90 24.61 8.12
CA PRO A 199 12.35 25.95 8.20
C PRO A 199 11.02 26.02 7.46
N ASN A 200 10.15 26.95 7.87
CA ASN A 200 8.84 27.16 7.27
C ASN A 200 8.91 27.51 5.77
N ASN A 201 9.99 28.20 5.35
CA ASN A 201 10.18 28.69 4.00
C ASN A 201 11.54 28.25 3.44
N THR A 202 12.45 29.18 3.22
CA THR A 202 13.82 28.93 2.76
C THR A 202 14.77 28.79 3.94
N GLY A 203 15.91 28.14 3.72
CA GLY A 203 16.95 27.96 4.73
C GLY A 203 17.48 26.53 4.82
N PRO A 204 18.55 26.34 5.60
CA PRO A 204 19.15 25.03 5.84
C PRO A 204 18.16 24.12 6.57
N SER A 205 18.36 22.81 6.45
CA SER A 205 17.64 21.82 7.25
C SER A 205 18.64 21.00 8.02
N TYR A 206 18.21 20.48 9.16
CA TYR A 206 19.08 19.79 10.09
C TYR A 206 18.47 18.46 10.49
N SER A 207 19.31 17.52 10.89
CA SER A 207 18.84 16.24 11.43
C SER A 207 19.65 15.79 12.64
N ARG A 208 19.00 15.00 13.48
CA ARG A 208 19.58 14.33 14.63
C ARG A 208 19.06 12.91 14.67
N GLU A 209 19.91 12.00 15.10
CA GLU A 209 19.54 10.61 15.32
C GLU A 209 19.72 10.23 16.78
N ILE A 210 18.80 9.40 17.27
CA ILE A 210 18.75 8.96 18.64
C ILE A 210 18.67 7.43 18.65
N ASP A 211 19.65 6.80 19.27
CA ASP A 211 19.62 5.36 19.54
C ASP A 211 18.67 5.07 20.70
N VAL A 212 17.45 4.64 20.35
CA VAL A 212 16.39 4.29 21.30
C VAL A 212 16.77 3.08 22.15
N GLY A 213 17.61 2.18 21.61
CA GLY A 213 18.10 1.00 22.33
C GLY A 213 18.88 1.39 23.58
N SER A 214 19.66 2.46 23.51
CA SER A 214 20.48 2.98 24.61
C SER A 214 19.71 3.70 25.73
N LEU A 215 18.44 4.06 25.49
CA LEU A 215 17.66 4.86 26.45
C LEU A 215 16.94 4.01 27.49
N ALA A 216 16.73 4.56 28.68
CA ALA A 216 15.77 4.01 29.63
C ALA A 216 14.33 4.30 29.18
N ASP A 217 13.39 3.43 29.58
CA ASP A 217 11.97 3.75 29.49
C ASP A 217 11.64 4.99 30.34
N GLN A 218 10.66 5.78 29.91
CA GLN A 218 10.26 7.06 30.51
C GLN A 218 11.36 8.14 30.49
N SER A 219 12.40 8.00 29.67
CA SER A 219 13.43 9.03 29.52
C SER A 219 12.88 10.30 28.84
N THR A 220 13.41 11.46 29.23
CA THR A 220 13.14 12.75 28.58
C THR A 220 14.39 13.24 27.88
N ILE A 221 14.28 13.57 26.60
CA ILE A 221 15.36 14.07 25.75
C ILE A 221 15.10 15.54 25.46
N LYS A 222 15.94 16.41 26.03
CA LYS A 222 15.93 17.83 25.70
C LYS A 222 16.68 18.08 24.39
N LEU A 223 16.06 18.82 23.49
CA LEU A 223 16.63 19.16 22.19
C LEU A 223 17.28 20.54 22.24
N ALA A 224 18.56 20.62 21.86
CA ALA A 224 19.27 21.85 21.57
C ALA A 224 19.74 21.86 20.11
N ILE A 225 19.89 23.05 19.51
CA ILE A 225 20.36 23.17 18.12
C ILE A 225 21.75 22.54 17.90
N GLY A 226 22.61 22.59 18.91
CA GLY A 226 23.95 21.97 18.87
C GLY A 226 23.92 20.44 18.73
N ASP A 227 22.78 19.79 18.99
CA ASP A 227 22.61 18.36 18.80
C ASP A 227 22.29 17.97 17.35
N PHE A 228 21.97 18.95 16.51
CA PHE A 228 21.57 18.74 15.13
C PHE A 228 22.72 19.02 14.18
N LYS A 229 22.86 18.16 13.17
CA LYS A 229 23.80 18.36 12.07
C LYS A 229 23.07 19.04 10.92
N GLN A 230 23.66 20.10 10.37
CA GLN A 230 23.14 20.70 9.14
C GLN A 230 23.27 19.69 8.02
N HIS A 231 22.13 19.17 7.61
CA HIS A 231 22.02 17.98 6.82
C HIS A 231 20.59 17.95 6.33
N GLY A 232 20.39 18.32 5.07
CA GLY A 232 19.07 18.45 4.46
C GLY A 232 19.02 19.58 3.43
N ARG A 233 18.44 19.29 2.26
CA ARG A 233 18.28 20.26 1.16
C ARG A 233 16.82 20.39 0.74
N ALA A 234 16.46 21.55 0.22
CA ALA A 234 15.14 21.75 -0.37
C ALA A 234 15.01 20.95 -1.67
N LEU A 235 13.83 20.39 -1.89
CA LEU A 235 13.40 19.81 -3.15
C LEU A 235 12.12 20.52 -3.58
N ASN A 236 12.17 21.19 -4.73
CA ASN A 236 10.99 21.77 -5.32
C ASN A 236 10.24 20.71 -6.13
N LEU A 237 8.98 20.44 -5.79
CA LEU A 237 8.14 19.50 -6.55
C LEU A 237 7.18 20.28 -7.45
N THR A 238 7.20 19.97 -8.74
CA THR A 238 6.20 20.46 -9.71
C THR A 238 5.37 19.29 -10.22
N SER A 239 4.18 19.57 -10.75
CA SER A 239 3.30 18.55 -11.32
C SER A 239 2.28 19.17 -12.29
N ASN A 240 1.75 18.35 -13.20
CA ASN A 240 0.62 18.68 -14.05
C ASN A 240 -0.72 18.79 -13.29
N LEU A 241 -0.81 18.26 -12.07
CA LEU A 241 -1.97 18.40 -11.19
C LEU A 241 -1.57 19.11 -9.88
N PRO A 242 -2.50 19.81 -9.19
CA PRO A 242 -2.21 20.41 -7.90
C PRO A 242 -1.75 19.37 -6.87
N ILE A 243 -0.57 19.57 -6.28
CA ILE A 243 -0.05 18.69 -5.23
C ILE A 243 -0.79 19.01 -3.93
N SER A 244 -1.48 18.02 -3.39
CA SER A 244 -2.19 18.06 -2.10
C SER A 244 -1.35 17.49 -0.95
N ASN A 245 -0.51 16.48 -1.24
CA ASN A 245 0.33 15.80 -0.28
C ASN A 245 1.65 15.43 -0.94
N SER A 246 2.75 15.55 -0.20
CA SER A 246 4.05 15.11 -0.67
C SER A 246 4.92 14.63 0.48
N SER A 247 5.85 13.74 0.15
CA SER A 247 6.85 13.28 1.10
C SER A 247 8.14 12.94 0.39
N ALA A 248 9.26 13.00 1.10
CA ALA A 248 10.54 12.56 0.60
C ALA A 248 11.29 11.74 1.66
N TYR A 249 12.14 10.81 1.22
CA TYR A 249 12.91 9.96 2.13
C TYR A 249 14.13 9.38 1.44
N THR A 250 15.04 8.83 2.23
CA THR A 250 16.19 8.07 1.76
C THR A 250 15.95 6.59 2.03
N ALA A 251 16.09 5.75 1.01
CA ALA A 251 15.84 4.32 1.14
C ALA A 251 17.00 3.62 1.86
N SER A 252 16.69 2.76 2.81
CA SER A 252 17.66 1.98 3.54
C SER A 252 17.25 0.51 3.65
N PRO A 253 18.16 -0.41 3.97
CA PRO A 253 17.83 -1.82 4.15
C PRO A 253 16.75 -2.06 5.22
N THR A 254 16.62 -1.14 6.17
CA THR A 254 15.62 -1.19 7.26
C THR A 254 14.35 -0.39 6.95
N GLY A 255 14.22 0.20 5.75
CA GLY A 255 13.01 0.88 5.30
C GLY A 255 13.28 2.30 4.79
N ARG A 256 12.65 3.29 5.42
CA ARG A 256 12.67 4.70 5.00
C ARG A 256 13.33 5.54 6.07
N ASP A 257 14.52 6.06 5.75
CA ASP A 257 15.22 7.02 6.57
C ASP A 257 14.80 8.44 6.22
N PHE A 258 14.75 9.28 7.25
CA PHE A 258 14.38 10.69 7.17
C PHE A 258 13.10 10.92 6.36
N TYR A 259 12.07 10.10 6.64
CA TYR A 259 10.77 10.27 6.00
C TYR A 259 10.15 11.61 6.40
N PHE A 260 10.24 12.56 5.48
CA PHE A 260 9.75 13.91 5.62
C PHE A 260 8.44 14.02 4.87
N ARG A 261 7.32 14.23 5.58
CA ARG A 261 6.02 14.49 4.99
C ARG A 261 5.70 15.97 5.18
N ALA A 262 5.31 16.63 4.09
CA ALA A 262 4.89 18.02 4.12
C ALA A 262 3.50 18.14 3.51
N THR A 263 2.61 18.82 4.23
CA THR A 263 1.32 19.23 3.67
C THR A 263 1.51 20.54 2.90
N VAL A 264 1.11 20.53 1.63
CA VAL A 264 1.24 21.70 0.75
C VAL A 264 0.49 22.89 1.34
N GLY A 265 1.12 24.07 1.30
CA GLY A 265 0.60 25.30 1.89
C GLY A 265 0.77 25.42 3.41
N ILE A 266 1.16 24.34 4.11
CA ILE A 266 1.38 24.35 5.57
C ILE A 266 2.86 24.25 5.91
N ASP A 267 3.58 23.30 5.31
CA ASP A 267 4.88 22.82 5.80
C ASP A 267 6.11 23.26 4.99
N GLY A 268 5.92 24.18 4.04
CA GLY A 268 7.00 24.68 3.20
C GLY A 268 7.42 23.69 2.11
N PRO A 269 8.57 23.90 1.45
CA PRO A 269 9.06 22.99 0.42
C PRO A 269 9.50 21.65 1.02
N GLN A 270 9.45 20.59 0.21
CA GLN A 270 9.94 19.27 0.59
C GLN A 270 11.43 19.31 0.94
N ARG A 271 11.83 18.39 1.82
CA ARG A 271 13.22 18.27 2.30
C ARG A 271 13.75 16.86 2.07
N LEU A 272 14.97 16.79 1.55
CA LEU A 272 15.72 15.56 1.38
C LEU A 272 16.93 15.57 2.30
N PHE A 273 17.12 14.47 3.02
CA PHE A 273 18.22 14.25 3.95
C PHE A 273 19.06 13.09 3.42
N GLU A 274 20.33 13.33 3.11
CA GLU A 274 21.19 12.36 2.43
C GLU A 274 21.68 11.26 3.38
N ARG A 275 22.15 10.12 2.85
CA ARG A 275 22.78 9.08 3.66
C ARG A 275 23.75 8.29 2.80
N GLY A 276 24.98 8.77 2.73
CA GLY A 276 26.00 8.16 1.87
C GLY A 276 25.50 8.06 0.42
N SER A 277 25.60 6.85 -0.16
CA SER A 277 25.19 6.55 -1.53
C SER A 277 23.76 6.02 -1.67
N GLN A 278 22.93 6.11 -0.62
CA GLN A 278 21.56 5.59 -0.65
C GLN A 278 20.68 6.39 -1.61
N SER A 279 19.79 5.69 -2.32
CA SER A 279 18.83 6.32 -3.22
C SER A 279 17.79 7.14 -2.46
N GLN A 280 17.45 8.29 -3.04
CA GLN A 280 16.46 9.21 -2.49
C GLN A 280 15.17 9.10 -3.30
N TYR A 281 14.03 9.25 -2.62
CA TYR A 281 12.73 9.17 -3.26
C TYR A 281 11.86 10.36 -2.86
N ALA A 282 11.09 10.84 -3.83
CA ALA A 282 10.04 11.80 -3.60
C ALA A 282 8.70 11.23 -4.07
N TYR A 283 7.67 11.53 -3.29
CA TYR A 283 6.29 11.17 -3.52
C TYR A 283 5.49 12.47 -3.63
N ALA A 284 4.64 12.55 -4.64
CA ALA A 284 3.64 13.60 -4.78
C ALA A 284 2.28 12.97 -5.03
N ALA A 285 1.24 13.65 -4.57
CA ALA A 285 -0.13 13.26 -4.77
C ALA A 285 -1.05 14.46 -4.96
N SER A 286 -1.99 14.30 -5.88
CA SER A 286 -3.19 15.13 -6.01
C SER A 286 -4.38 14.34 -5.51
N SER A 287 -5.22 14.95 -4.68
CA SER A 287 -6.45 14.33 -4.22
C SER A 287 -7.61 15.29 -4.29
N THR A 288 -8.79 14.75 -4.57
CA THR A 288 -10.06 15.47 -4.59
C THR A 288 -11.13 14.62 -3.93
N THR A 289 -12.07 15.25 -3.24
CA THR A 289 -13.27 14.59 -2.75
C THR A 289 -14.46 15.22 -3.43
N ASP A 290 -15.26 14.39 -4.11
CA ASP A 290 -16.50 14.81 -4.73
C ASP A 290 -17.68 14.16 -3.98
N GLU A 291 -18.75 14.92 -3.78
CA GLU A 291 -20.01 14.36 -3.32
C GLU A 291 -20.77 13.74 -4.50
N THR A 292 -21.34 12.56 -4.28
CA THR A 292 -22.18 11.83 -5.23
C THR A 292 -23.53 11.52 -4.59
N PRO A 293 -24.58 11.22 -5.37
CA PRO A 293 -25.87 10.81 -4.81
C PRO A 293 -25.79 9.60 -3.86
N GLN A 294 -24.76 8.76 -4.00
CA GLN A 294 -24.55 7.54 -3.22
C GLN A 294 -23.65 7.75 -1.98
N GLY A 295 -22.99 8.90 -1.85
CA GLY A 295 -22.01 9.19 -0.80
C GLY A 295 -20.81 9.99 -1.31
N SER A 296 -19.66 9.89 -0.66
CA SER A 296 -18.46 10.64 -1.08
C SER A 296 -17.50 9.78 -1.90
N LEU A 297 -16.99 10.34 -2.99
CA LEU A 297 -15.91 9.77 -3.80
C LEU A 297 -14.61 10.52 -3.50
N PHE A 298 -13.66 9.84 -2.87
CA PHE A 298 -12.28 10.28 -2.77
C PHE A 298 -11.48 9.73 -3.96
N TYR A 299 -10.80 10.62 -4.68
CA TYR A 299 -9.87 10.28 -5.74
C TYR A 299 -8.47 10.75 -5.36
N LEU A 300 -7.47 9.88 -5.54
CA LEU A 300 -6.07 10.16 -5.29
C LEU A 300 -5.24 9.69 -6.49
N SER A 301 -4.54 10.62 -7.12
CA SER A 301 -3.51 10.35 -8.11
C SER A 301 -2.15 10.60 -7.49
N SER A 302 -1.24 9.64 -7.59
CA SER A 302 0.04 9.74 -6.92
C SER A 302 1.17 9.03 -7.65
N ARG A 303 2.39 9.49 -7.39
CA ARG A 303 3.60 8.93 -7.99
C ARG A 303 4.77 9.07 -7.04
N ARG A 304 5.62 8.04 -7.05
CA ARG A 304 6.90 8.01 -6.34
C ARG A 304 8.03 7.81 -7.34
N LEU A 305 9.04 8.67 -7.27
CA LEU A 305 10.19 8.71 -8.17
C LEU A 305 11.49 8.72 -7.38
N ASN A 306 12.53 8.09 -7.94
CA ASN A 306 13.90 8.30 -7.49
C ASN A 306 14.31 9.76 -7.78
N VAL A 307 15.05 10.39 -6.88
CA VAL A 307 15.55 11.75 -7.02
C VAL A 307 17.05 11.72 -7.30
N ASP A 308 17.44 12.35 -8.41
CA ASP A 308 18.85 12.61 -8.69
C ASP A 308 19.46 13.42 -7.52
N PRO A 309 20.59 12.97 -6.92
CA PRO A 309 21.26 13.68 -5.84
C PRO A 309 21.54 15.17 -6.15
N ALA A 310 21.77 15.54 -7.42
CA ALA A 310 22.03 16.90 -7.83
C ALA A 310 20.75 17.73 -8.11
N ALA A 311 19.58 17.10 -8.24
CA ALA A 311 18.36 17.80 -8.64
C ALA A 311 17.77 18.63 -7.49
N SER A 312 17.67 19.94 -7.68
CA SER A 312 16.93 20.85 -6.77
C SER A 312 15.43 20.90 -7.05
N THR A 313 15.01 20.43 -8.23
CA THR A 313 13.63 20.40 -8.69
C THR A 313 13.32 19.04 -9.27
N LEU A 314 12.13 18.51 -9.00
CA LEU A 314 11.62 17.29 -9.59
C LEU A 314 10.21 17.52 -10.13
N ASP A 315 10.03 17.25 -11.42
CA ASP A 315 8.74 17.30 -12.06
C ASP A 315 8.04 15.93 -11.98
N VAL A 316 6.91 15.88 -11.29
CA VAL A 316 6.15 14.68 -11.02
C VAL A 316 4.89 14.68 -11.87
N GLN A 317 4.98 14.06 -13.04
CA GLN A 317 3.83 13.86 -13.93
C GLN A 317 2.88 12.83 -13.31
N LEU A 318 1.80 13.33 -12.71
CA LEU A 318 0.74 12.58 -12.05
C LEU A 318 -0.30 12.08 -13.07
N PRO A 319 -0.78 10.84 -12.91
CA PRO A 319 -1.93 10.36 -13.67
C PRO A 319 -3.18 11.25 -13.56
N ASP A 320 -3.92 11.41 -14.65
CA ASP A 320 -5.17 12.17 -14.67
C ASP A 320 -6.27 11.42 -15.42
N ASN A 321 -6.72 10.30 -14.84
CA ASN A 321 -7.79 9.49 -15.40
C ASN A 321 -9.09 9.55 -14.59
N LYS A 322 -9.23 10.54 -13.68
CA LYS A 322 -10.34 10.64 -12.71
C LYS A 322 -11.70 10.34 -13.32
N THR A 323 -12.11 11.11 -14.34
CA THR A 323 -13.42 10.98 -14.98
C THR A 323 -13.67 9.57 -15.51
N ALA A 324 -12.69 8.98 -16.19
CA ALA A 324 -12.83 7.68 -16.82
C ALA A 324 -12.86 6.55 -15.78
N LEU A 325 -12.04 6.66 -14.72
CA LEU A 325 -12.02 5.70 -13.62
C LEU A 325 -13.27 5.77 -12.76
N THR A 326 -13.83 6.96 -12.51
CA THR A 326 -15.09 7.11 -11.76
C THR A 326 -16.24 6.37 -12.44
N LEU A 327 -16.38 6.50 -13.76
CA LEU A 327 -17.41 5.79 -14.52
C LEU A 327 -17.23 4.28 -14.43
N ARG A 328 -15.99 3.78 -14.52
CA ARG A 328 -15.68 2.35 -14.38
C ARG A 328 -15.93 1.84 -12.98
N MET A 329 -15.59 2.61 -11.95
CA MET A 329 -15.83 2.31 -10.55
C MET A 329 -17.33 2.14 -10.27
N GLN A 330 -18.16 3.06 -10.76
CA GLN A 330 -19.62 2.98 -10.61
C GLN A 330 -20.22 1.74 -11.27
N GLN A 331 -19.75 1.39 -12.47
CA GLN A 331 -20.15 0.17 -13.16
C GLN A 331 -19.73 -1.08 -12.36
N LEU A 332 -18.46 -1.14 -11.94
CA LEU A 332 -17.92 -2.24 -11.15
C LEU A 332 -18.67 -2.43 -9.82
N MET A 333 -18.96 -1.35 -9.10
CA MET A 333 -19.76 -1.39 -7.88
C MET A 333 -21.15 -1.98 -8.15
N SER A 334 -21.82 -1.53 -9.21
CA SER A 334 -23.14 -2.07 -9.59
C SER A 334 -23.07 -3.57 -9.89
N ASP A 335 -22.05 -4.03 -10.62
CA ASP A 335 -21.90 -5.42 -11.00
C ASP A 335 -21.56 -6.32 -9.80
N VAL A 336 -20.63 -5.88 -8.93
CA VAL A 336 -20.26 -6.56 -7.68
C VAL A 336 -21.44 -6.67 -6.72
N LEU A 337 -22.20 -5.57 -6.53
CA LEU A 337 -23.40 -5.59 -5.69
C LEU A 337 -24.49 -6.50 -6.26
N SER A 338 -24.53 -6.70 -7.57
CA SER A 338 -25.44 -7.63 -8.22
C SER A 338 -24.98 -9.10 -8.17
N ARG A 339 -23.83 -9.39 -7.54
CA ARG A 339 -23.21 -10.72 -7.44
C ARG A 339 -22.97 -11.39 -8.80
N LYS A 340 -22.60 -10.59 -9.80
CA LYS A 340 -22.29 -11.11 -11.13
C LYS A 340 -20.79 -11.22 -11.31
N ALA A 341 -20.39 -12.22 -12.11
CA ALA A 341 -19.04 -12.24 -12.64
C ALA A 341 -18.79 -10.93 -13.39
N THR A 342 -17.74 -10.21 -13.00
CA THR A 342 -17.47 -8.86 -13.49
C THR A 342 -16.12 -8.84 -14.20
N SER A 343 -16.12 -8.50 -15.49
CA SER A 343 -14.88 -8.29 -16.24
C SER A 343 -14.50 -6.82 -16.23
N VAL A 344 -13.26 -6.55 -15.86
CA VAL A 344 -12.67 -5.21 -15.88
C VAL A 344 -11.45 -5.20 -16.78
N ASP A 345 -11.32 -4.12 -17.56
CA ASP A 345 -10.18 -3.93 -18.44
C ASP A 345 -9.70 -2.48 -18.34
N PHE A 346 -8.61 -2.30 -17.60
CA PHE A 346 -7.91 -1.03 -17.45
C PHE A 346 -6.67 -0.96 -18.36
N SER A 347 -6.48 -1.90 -19.29
CA SER A 347 -5.31 -1.89 -20.19
C SER A 347 -5.31 -0.69 -21.15
N GLY A 348 -6.47 -0.05 -21.36
CA GLY A 348 -6.60 1.20 -22.11
C GLY A 348 -5.92 2.41 -21.45
N TYR A 349 -5.60 2.32 -20.15
CA TYR A 349 -4.81 3.31 -19.42
C TYR A 349 -3.37 2.77 -19.38
N SER A 350 -2.56 3.18 -20.36
CA SER A 350 -1.29 2.59 -20.86
C SER A 350 -0.12 2.33 -19.88
N ARG A 351 -0.38 2.28 -18.58
CA ARG A 351 0.64 2.08 -17.53
C ARG A 351 0.23 1.09 -16.43
N TYR A 352 -1.04 0.80 -16.23
CA TYR A 352 -1.46 -0.02 -15.09
C TYR A 352 -1.28 -1.50 -15.36
N GLN A 353 -0.71 -2.17 -14.36
CA GLN A 353 -0.36 -3.59 -14.43
C GLN A 353 -1.15 -4.40 -13.40
N THR A 354 -1.52 -3.75 -12.30
CA THR A 354 -2.20 -4.37 -11.18
C THR A 354 -3.45 -3.58 -10.80
N LEU A 355 -4.42 -4.32 -10.28
CA LEU A 355 -5.66 -3.84 -9.71
C LEU A 355 -5.78 -4.42 -8.31
N ASP A 356 -5.90 -3.54 -7.32
CA ASP A 356 -6.33 -3.90 -5.97
C ASP A 356 -7.74 -3.36 -5.74
N MET A 357 -8.63 -4.21 -5.28
CA MET A 357 -9.95 -3.82 -4.82
C MET A 357 -10.07 -4.12 -3.34
N TYR A 358 -10.68 -3.23 -2.59
CA TYR A 358 -10.90 -3.40 -1.17
C TYR A 358 -12.35 -3.12 -0.83
N VAL A 359 -12.99 -4.08 -0.17
CA VAL A 359 -14.36 -3.98 0.31
C VAL A 359 -14.33 -4.15 1.82
N ALA A 360 -14.88 -3.19 2.55
CA ALA A 360 -15.05 -3.34 3.99
C ALA A 360 -16.51 -3.23 4.40
N GLY A 361 -16.85 -4.05 5.38
CA GLY A 361 -18.08 -3.96 6.14
C GLY A 361 -17.78 -3.87 7.63
N SER A 362 -18.85 -3.82 8.43
CA SER A 362 -18.76 -3.72 9.89
C SER A 362 -18.00 -4.87 10.56
N ASN A 363 -17.93 -6.03 9.91
CA ASN A 363 -17.33 -7.25 10.45
C ASN A 363 -16.37 -7.93 9.46
N PHE A 364 -16.02 -7.27 8.36
CA PHE A 364 -15.06 -7.82 7.42
C PHE A 364 -14.27 -6.78 6.63
N SER A 365 -13.13 -7.23 6.11
CA SER A 365 -12.27 -6.53 5.17
C SER A 365 -11.82 -7.54 4.13
N TRP A 366 -12.10 -7.28 2.86
CA TRP A 366 -11.74 -8.17 1.76
C TRP A 366 -10.95 -7.41 0.71
N SER A 367 -9.68 -7.77 0.52
CA SER A 367 -8.87 -7.29 -0.60
C SER A 367 -8.83 -8.32 -1.72
N LEU A 368 -9.00 -7.89 -2.96
CA LEU A 368 -8.79 -8.68 -4.16
C LEU A 368 -7.64 -8.05 -4.96
N HIS A 369 -6.64 -8.84 -5.31
CA HIS A 369 -5.49 -8.43 -6.11
C HIS A 369 -5.46 -9.19 -7.43
N GLY A 370 -5.10 -8.54 -8.52
CA GLY A 370 -4.86 -9.18 -9.80
C GLY A 370 -4.35 -8.23 -10.87
N GLY A 371 -4.38 -8.67 -12.13
CA GLY A 371 -3.95 -7.85 -13.25
C GLY A 371 -4.90 -6.68 -13.55
N ALA A 372 -4.40 -5.62 -14.16
CA ALA A 372 -5.23 -4.49 -14.62
C ALA A 372 -6.34 -4.89 -15.62
N LYS A 373 -6.27 -6.11 -16.17
CA LYS A 373 -7.34 -6.75 -16.93
C LYS A 373 -7.64 -8.10 -16.29
N LEU A 374 -8.85 -8.28 -15.77
CA LEU A 374 -9.25 -9.52 -15.11
C LEU A 374 -10.77 -9.73 -15.16
N THR A 375 -11.18 -10.97 -14.89
CA THR A 375 -12.58 -11.32 -14.60
C THR A 375 -12.67 -11.77 -13.14
N ILE A 376 -13.52 -11.11 -12.37
CA ILE A 376 -13.82 -11.46 -10.98
C ILE A 376 -15.04 -12.38 -11.00
N PRO A 377 -14.90 -13.68 -10.71
CA PRO A 377 -16.07 -14.55 -10.57
C PRO A 377 -16.79 -14.29 -9.25
N GLU A 378 -17.98 -14.87 -9.07
CA GLU A 378 -18.58 -14.97 -7.74
C GLU A 378 -17.78 -16.00 -6.93
N LEU A 379 -16.93 -15.51 -6.02
CA LEU A 379 -16.08 -16.36 -5.20
C LEU A 379 -16.91 -17.01 -4.10
N GLU A 380 -17.07 -18.33 -4.18
CA GLU A 380 -17.75 -19.11 -3.17
C GLU A 380 -16.90 -19.17 -1.89
N LEU A 381 -17.52 -18.89 -0.75
CA LEU A 381 -16.90 -19.00 0.56
C LEU A 381 -17.57 -20.12 1.38
N PRO A 382 -16.85 -20.77 2.31
CA PRO A 382 -17.45 -21.65 3.30
C PRO A 382 -18.69 -21.02 3.95
N THR A 383 -19.76 -21.80 4.13
CA THR A 383 -21.07 -21.30 4.60
C THR A 383 -20.98 -20.46 5.87
N ALA A 384 -20.13 -20.85 6.82
CA ALA A 384 -19.93 -20.09 8.07
C ALA A 384 -19.36 -18.69 7.80
N ILE A 385 -18.34 -18.58 6.94
CA ILE A 385 -17.74 -17.30 6.54
C ILE A 385 -18.79 -16.49 5.77
N GLN A 386 -19.44 -17.09 4.77
CA GLN A 386 -20.43 -16.40 3.94
C GLN A 386 -21.60 -15.85 4.77
N SER A 387 -22.08 -16.60 5.75
CA SER A 387 -23.14 -16.17 6.66
C SER A 387 -22.71 -14.96 7.48
N ASP A 388 -21.50 -14.97 8.02
CA ASP A 388 -20.96 -13.85 8.79
C ASP A 388 -20.83 -12.61 7.89
N LEU A 389 -20.28 -12.73 6.68
CA LEU A 389 -20.15 -11.60 5.75
C LEU A 389 -21.50 -10.99 5.35
N ASN A 390 -22.52 -11.82 5.11
CA ASN A 390 -23.87 -11.37 4.74
C ASN A 390 -24.60 -10.61 5.87
N SER A 391 -24.13 -10.72 7.12
CA SER A 391 -24.76 -10.06 8.27
C SER A 391 -24.25 -8.63 8.50
N GLY A 392 -23.16 -8.23 7.85
CA GLY A 392 -22.59 -6.89 7.94
C GLY A 392 -23.29 -5.87 7.04
N THR A 393 -23.10 -4.59 7.34
CA THR A 393 -23.37 -3.50 6.38
C THR A 393 -22.15 -3.29 5.49
N THR A 394 -22.32 -2.79 4.26
CA THR A 394 -21.19 -2.50 3.36
C THR A 394 -21.01 -1.00 3.15
N PRO A 395 -20.14 -0.31 3.90
CA PRO A 395 -19.84 1.09 3.61
C PRO A 395 -18.33 1.35 3.51
N SER A 396 -17.61 0.64 2.64
CA SER A 396 -16.57 1.27 1.81
C SER A 396 -16.19 0.37 0.64
N PHE A 397 -15.93 1.00 -0.49
CA PHE A 397 -15.43 0.34 -1.68
C PHE A 397 -14.26 1.13 -2.24
N GLN A 398 -13.11 0.50 -2.30
CA GLN A 398 -11.89 1.12 -2.78
C GLN A 398 -11.33 0.32 -3.96
N MET A 399 -10.77 1.04 -4.93
CA MET A 399 -10.11 0.52 -6.11
C MET A 399 -8.81 1.26 -6.30
N GLN A 400 -7.72 0.52 -6.42
CA GLN A 400 -6.39 1.04 -6.68
C GLN A 400 -5.84 0.42 -7.96
N LEU A 401 -5.36 1.26 -8.86
CA LEU A 401 -4.60 0.85 -10.03
C LEU A 401 -3.14 1.26 -9.83
N SER A 402 -2.23 0.30 -9.95
CA SER A 402 -0.81 0.55 -9.73
C SER A 402 0.03 0.15 -10.94
N ALA A 403 1.02 1.00 -11.21
CA ALA A 403 2.04 0.87 -12.25
C ALA A 403 3.41 0.96 -11.58
N LEU A 404 4.23 -0.09 -11.67
CA LEU A 404 5.57 -0.12 -11.06
C LEU A 404 6.61 0.22 -12.13
N ASN A 405 6.90 -0.74 -13.00
CA ASN A 405 7.78 -0.58 -14.14
C ASN A 405 7.04 -1.09 -15.38
N PRO A 406 6.69 -0.24 -16.37
CA PRO A 406 5.88 -0.63 -17.53
C PRO A 406 6.39 -1.84 -18.34
N ALA A 407 7.69 -2.16 -18.24
CA ALA A 407 8.26 -3.33 -18.91
C ALA A 407 7.97 -4.66 -18.18
N TRP A 408 7.48 -4.62 -16.94
CA TRP A 408 7.20 -5.82 -16.17
C TRP A 408 5.83 -6.42 -16.49
N SER A 409 5.81 -7.74 -16.57
CA SER A 409 4.56 -8.50 -16.54
C SER A 409 3.99 -8.55 -15.12
N LEU A 410 2.71 -8.91 -14.98
CA LEU A 410 2.11 -9.19 -13.67
C LEU A 410 2.92 -10.23 -12.88
N GLY A 411 3.39 -11.30 -13.54
CA GLY A 411 4.18 -12.35 -12.89
C GLY A 411 5.50 -11.83 -12.34
N THR A 412 6.18 -10.95 -13.09
CA THR A 412 7.41 -10.29 -12.65
C THR A 412 7.17 -9.41 -11.42
N ILE A 413 6.06 -8.66 -11.40
CA ILE A 413 5.66 -7.83 -10.26
C ILE A 413 5.43 -8.70 -9.03
N GLN A 414 4.61 -9.74 -9.16
CA GLN A 414 4.27 -10.65 -8.07
C GLN A 414 5.51 -11.37 -7.52
N GLN A 415 6.41 -11.85 -8.38
CA GLN A 415 7.67 -12.45 -7.97
C GLN A 415 8.52 -11.47 -7.14
N LYS A 416 8.72 -10.24 -7.63
CA LYS A 416 9.51 -9.22 -6.92
C LYS A 416 8.86 -8.81 -5.60
N GLN A 417 7.53 -8.68 -5.57
CA GLN A 417 6.79 -8.40 -4.34
C GLN A 417 6.90 -9.54 -3.34
N ALA A 418 6.80 -10.80 -3.78
CA ALA A 418 6.95 -11.97 -2.92
C ALA A 418 8.34 -12.01 -2.26
N VAL A 419 9.40 -11.86 -3.06
CA VAL A 419 10.79 -11.80 -2.58
C VAL A 419 10.99 -10.61 -1.61
N SER A 420 10.48 -9.42 -1.98
CA SER A 420 10.57 -8.22 -1.15
C SER A 420 9.85 -8.36 0.19
N SER A 421 8.65 -8.95 0.19
CA SER A 421 7.84 -9.17 1.41
C SER A 421 8.57 -10.04 2.45
N ARG A 422 9.49 -10.91 2.00
CA ARG A 422 10.32 -11.75 2.88
C ARG A 422 11.61 -11.09 3.33
N GLY A 423 11.87 -9.84 2.94
CA GLY A 423 13.15 -9.17 3.20
C GLY A 423 14.31 -9.81 2.43
N GLN A 424 14.02 -10.52 1.34
CA GLN A 424 15.01 -11.22 0.51
C GLN A 424 15.37 -10.43 -0.76
N ALA A 425 14.71 -9.29 -1.00
CA ALA A 425 14.99 -8.46 -2.15
C ALA A 425 16.36 -7.78 -2.03
N THR A 426 17.10 -7.73 -3.13
CA THR A 426 18.34 -6.95 -3.20
C THR A 426 18.03 -5.46 -3.09
N PRO A 427 18.99 -4.60 -2.71
CA PRO A 427 18.80 -3.15 -2.72
C PRO A 427 18.30 -2.62 -4.06
N GLU A 428 18.76 -3.18 -5.18
CA GLU A 428 18.31 -2.83 -6.53
C GLU A 428 16.84 -3.20 -6.74
N GLN A 429 16.41 -4.41 -6.34
CA GLN A 429 15.02 -4.83 -6.45
C GLN A 429 14.09 -3.96 -5.57
N VAL A 430 14.53 -3.60 -4.36
CA VAL A 430 13.82 -2.65 -3.50
C VAL A 430 13.73 -1.27 -4.16
N ALA A 431 14.80 -0.83 -4.82
CA ALA A 431 14.84 0.45 -5.51
C ALA A 431 13.90 0.48 -6.73
N GLU A 432 13.81 -0.61 -7.49
CA GLU A 432 12.89 -0.74 -8.61
C GLU A 432 11.42 -0.73 -8.15
N LEU A 433 11.09 -1.48 -7.08
CA LEU A 433 9.76 -1.45 -6.44
C LEU A 433 9.45 -0.09 -5.78
N SER A 434 10.48 0.73 -5.57
CA SER A 434 10.33 2.06 -4.98
C SER A 434 9.89 3.13 -5.98
N THR A 435 9.89 2.84 -7.28
CA THR A 435 9.33 3.75 -8.29
C THR A 435 7.97 3.23 -8.75
N TRP A 436 6.93 4.05 -8.64
CA TRP A 436 5.59 3.66 -9.07
C TRP A 436 4.67 4.86 -9.31
N SER A 437 3.58 4.60 -10.03
CA SER A 437 2.42 5.49 -10.14
C SER A 437 1.17 4.75 -9.67
N THR A 438 0.23 5.45 -9.07
CA THR A 438 -1.01 4.87 -8.57
C THR A 438 -2.17 5.85 -8.69
N GLU A 439 -3.33 5.34 -9.11
CA GLU A 439 -4.62 6.02 -9.00
C GLU A 439 -5.51 5.21 -8.06
N LEU A 440 -6.10 5.88 -7.08
CA LEU A 440 -6.95 5.31 -6.05
C LEU A 440 -8.30 6.01 -6.08
N LEU A 441 -9.37 5.23 -6.10
CA LEU A 441 -10.73 5.68 -5.90
C LEU A 441 -11.25 5.00 -4.64
N ASP A 442 -11.85 5.78 -3.74
CA ASP A 442 -12.47 5.30 -2.52
C ASP A 442 -13.88 5.89 -2.42
N VAL A 443 -14.88 5.02 -2.40
CA VAL A 443 -16.29 5.38 -2.32
C VAL A 443 -16.79 4.99 -0.94
N THR A 444 -17.11 6.01 -0.16
CA THR A 444 -17.85 5.84 1.09
C THR A 444 -19.33 6.02 0.78
N ILE A 445 -20.10 4.94 0.93
CA ILE A 445 -21.55 4.96 0.72
C ILE A 445 -22.19 5.55 1.98
N ASN A 446 -22.97 6.63 1.82
CA ASN A 446 -23.76 7.16 2.93
C ASN A 446 -24.94 6.20 3.23
N PRO A 447 -25.16 5.82 4.49
CA PRO A 447 -26.21 4.87 4.86
C PRO A 447 -27.62 5.37 4.61
#